data_AF-A0AAP6ZNI4-F1
#
_entry.id   AF-A0AAP6ZNI4-F1
#
_cell.length_a   1.000
_cell.length_b   1.000
_cell.length_c   1.000
_cell.angle_alpha   90.00
_cell.angle_beta   90.00
_cell.angle_gamma   90.00
#
_symmetry.space_group_name_H-M   'P 1'
#
loop_
_entity.id
_entity.type
_entity.pdbx_description
1 polymer ?
#
loop_
_entity_poly.entity_id
_entity_poly.type
_entity_poly.pdbx_seq_one_letter_code
_entity_poly.pdbx_strand_id
1 'polypeptide(L)'
;MGTMIFIEIRCEDSTEDYAYGENIHSPHCYSHDNKGCGAFGHESVDGVLAAKREMESHAKESGWKKIRNHGWVCPHCVGEREKLSK
;
A
#
# COMPACT_ATOMS: atom_id res chain seq x y z
N MET A 1 7.19 29.00 -1.42
CA MET A 1 7.19 27.53 -1.42
C MET A 1 6.24 27.10 -0.31
N GLY A 2 5.13 26.44 -0.66
CA GLY A 2 4.16 25.95 0.33
C GLY A 2 4.60 24.62 0.96
N THR A 3 3.95 24.22 2.04
CA THR A 3 4.17 22.93 2.70
C THR A 3 3.92 21.77 1.73
N MET A 4 4.74 20.72 1.83
CA MET A 4 4.52 19.46 1.12
C MET A 4 3.96 18.42 2.07
N ILE A 5 3.00 17.64 1.58
CA ILE A 5 2.37 16.54 2.31
C ILE A 5 2.78 15.25 1.61
N PHE A 6 3.39 14.33 2.34
CA PHE A 6 3.58 12.96 1.88
C PHE A 6 2.34 12.14 2.23
N ILE A 7 1.81 11.42 1.26
CA ILE A 7 0.75 10.44 1.47
C ILE A 7 1.21 9.09 0.94
N GLU A 8 0.90 8.02 1.67
CA GLU A 8 1.21 6.66 1.27
C GLU A 8 0.04 5.71 1.48
N ILE A 9 -0.04 4.69 0.64
CA ILE A 9 -0.93 3.55 0.84
C ILE A 9 -0.31 2.61 1.87
N ARG A 10 -1.10 2.26 2.89
CA ARG A 10 -0.81 1.17 3.81
C ARG A 10 -1.64 -0.05 3.43
N CYS A 11 -1.07 -1.23 3.63
CA CYS A 11 -1.75 -2.50 3.40
C CYS A 11 -2.79 -2.74 4.48
N GLU A 12 -4.04 -2.97 4.09
CA GLU A 12 -5.14 -3.28 5.01
C GLU A 12 -4.88 -4.59 5.77
N ASP A 13 -4.27 -5.58 5.12
CA ASP A 13 -3.89 -6.85 5.76
C ASP A 13 -2.63 -6.74 6.62
N SER A 14 -2.06 -5.55 6.86
CA SER A 14 -0.77 -5.41 7.56
C SER A 14 -0.76 -5.92 9.01
N THR A 15 -1.92 -6.22 9.58
CA THR A 15 -2.09 -6.75 10.94
C THR A 15 -2.48 -8.23 10.97
N GLU A 16 -2.64 -8.87 9.81
CA GLU A 16 -2.95 -10.29 9.70
C GLU A 16 -1.70 -11.14 9.97
N ASP A 17 -1.87 -12.38 10.45
CA ASP A 17 -0.74 -13.26 10.82
C ASP A 17 0.24 -13.49 9.65
N TYR A 18 -0.29 -13.70 8.44
CA TYR A 18 0.52 -13.91 7.23
C TYR A 18 1.26 -12.65 6.76
N ALA A 19 0.96 -11.48 7.32
CA ALA A 19 1.61 -10.22 6.98
C ALA A 19 3.04 -10.14 7.52
N TYR A 20 3.36 -10.84 8.61
CA TYR A 20 4.67 -10.75 9.27
C TYR A 20 5.76 -11.62 8.62
N GLY A 21 5.37 -12.59 7.79
CA GLY A 21 6.28 -13.61 7.28
C GLY A 21 6.76 -14.57 8.39
N GLU A 22 7.45 -15.64 8.01
CA GLU A 22 7.95 -16.63 8.99
C GLU A 22 9.12 -16.09 9.83
N ASN A 23 9.90 -15.14 9.28
CA ASN A 23 11.04 -14.49 9.92
C ASN A 23 11.44 -13.22 9.13
N ILE A 24 12.42 -12.46 9.64
CA ILE A 24 12.89 -11.18 9.07
C ILE A 24 13.47 -11.30 7.64
N HIS A 25 13.91 -12.48 7.22
CA HIS A 25 14.45 -12.73 5.87
C HIS A 25 13.39 -13.21 4.89
N SER A 26 12.20 -13.58 5.37
CA SER A 26 11.10 -14.00 4.54
C SER A 26 10.38 -12.78 3.94
N PRO A 27 9.82 -12.91 2.73
CA PRO A 27 8.87 -11.93 2.22
C PRO A 27 7.75 -11.71 3.23
N HIS A 28 7.44 -10.44 3.47
CA HIS A 28 6.42 -10.01 4.41
C HIS A 28 5.76 -8.73 3.87
N CYS A 29 4.80 -8.19 4.62
CA CYS A 29 3.98 -7.08 4.19
C CYS A 29 4.84 -5.86 3.83
N TYR A 30 4.60 -5.30 2.64
CA TYR A 30 5.38 -4.16 2.14
C TYR A 30 5.27 -2.93 3.05
N SER A 31 4.16 -2.81 3.80
CA SER A 31 3.98 -1.74 4.76
C SER A 31 4.91 -1.86 5.97
N HIS A 32 5.30 -3.05 6.42
CA HIS A 32 6.26 -3.18 7.54
C HIS A 32 7.64 -2.64 7.16
N ASP A 33 8.00 -2.71 5.88
CA ASP A 33 9.25 -2.19 5.32
C ASP A 33 9.16 -0.73 4.83
N ASN A 34 8.00 -0.06 4.98
CA ASN A 34 7.70 1.22 4.32
C ASN A 34 7.96 1.21 2.79
N LYS A 35 7.76 0.03 2.17
CA LYS A 35 7.74 -0.15 0.71
C LYS A 35 6.34 0.12 0.13
N GLY A 36 5.57 0.98 0.79
CA GLY A 36 4.26 1.44 0.33
C GLY A 36 4.41 2.34 -0.91
N CYS A 37 3.37 2.40 -1.73
CA CYS A 37 3.31 3.40 -2.79
C CYS A 37 2.90 4.74 -2.17
N GLY A 38 3.77 5.75 -2.30
CA GLY A 38 3.51 7.10 -1.80
C GLY A 38 3.80 8.16 -2.85
N ALA A 39 3.30 9.37 -2.60
CA ALA A 39 3.48 10.54 -3.44
C ALA A 39 3.47 11.82 -2.59
N PHE A 40 4.07 12.89 -3.12
CA PHE A 40 4.06 14.21 -2.48
C PHE A 40 3.01 15.10 -3.13
N GLY A 41 2.17 15.73 -2.31
CA GLY A 41 1.23 16.76 -2.70
C GLY A 41 1.58 18.11 -2.08
N HIS A 42 1.04 19.18 -2.65
CA HIS A 42 1.05 20.50 -2.01
C HIS A 42 -0.07 20.60 -0.97
N GLU A 43 0.09 21.50 0.00
CA GLU A 43 -0.94 21.87 0.99
C GLU A 43 -2.10 22.65 0.33
N SER A 44 -2.80 21.97 -0.55
CA SER A 44 -4.04 22.39 -1.18
C SER A 44 -4.88 21.14 -1.47
N VAL A 45 -6.20 21.30 -1.57
CA VAL A 45 -7.10 20.19 -1.88
C VAL A 45 -6.70 19.54 -3.21
N ASP A 46 -6.45 20.35 -4.24
CA ASP A 46 -6.05 19.85 -5.56
C ASP A 46 -4.68 19.15 -5.53
N GLY A 47 -3.73 19.65 -4.74
CA GLY A 47 -2.41 19.06 -4.59
C GLY A 47 -2.47 17.67 -3.93
N VAL A 48 -3.25 17.53 -2.87
CA VAL A 48 -3.47 16.24 -2.20
C VAL A 48 -4.22 15.26 -3.11
N LEU A 49 -5.22 15.73 -3.87
CA LEU A 49 -5.95 14.89 -4.82
C LEU A 49 -5.08 14.42 -5.99
N ALA A 50 -4.17 15.27 -6.49
CA ALA A 50 -3.21 14.91 -7.53
C ALA A 50 -2.25 13.82 -7.04
N ALA A 51 -1.62 14.03 -5.87
CA ALA A 51 -0.75 13.05 -5.25
C ALA A 51 -1.48 11.72 -5.00
N LYS A 52 -2.76 11.76 -4.58
CA LYS A 52 -3.55 10.55 -4.34
C LYS A 52 -3.72 9.73 -5.62
N ARG A 53 -3.98 10.38 -6.76
CA ARG A 53 -4.15 9.71 -8.05
C ARG A 53 -2.86 9.08 -8.54
N GLU A 54 -1.74 9.79 -8.40
CA GLU A 54 -0.40 9.30 -8.72
C GLU A 54 -0.06 8.07 -7.87
N MET A 55 -0.22 8.18 -6.56
CA MET A 55 -0.05 7.09 -5.59
C MET A 55 -0.88 5.86 -5.95
N GLU A 56 -2.17 6.03 -6.31
CA GLU A 56 -3.04 4.91 -6.73
C GLU A 56 -2.65 4.33 -8.10
N SER A 57 -2.01 5.09 -9.00
CA SER A 57 -1.46 4.58 -10.27
C SER A 57 -0.24 3.70 -10.01
N HIS A 58 0.74 4.22 -9.26
CA HIS A 58 1.95 3.49 -8.89
C HIS A 58 1.62 2.20 -8.13
N ALA A 59 0.60 2.22 -7.28
CA ALA A 59 0.12 1.03 -6.59
C ALA A 59 -0.32 -0.07 -7.56
N LYS A 60 -1.15 0.26 -8.56
CA LYS A 60 -1.60 -0.70 -9.58
C LYS A 60 -0.43 -1.24 -10.39
N GLU A 61 0.47 -0.37 -10.82
CA GLU A 61 1.67 -0.74 -11.60
C GLU A 61 2.61 -1.66 -10.81
N SER A 62 2.67 -1.48 -9.48
CA SER A 62 3.49 -2.27 -8.56
C SER A 62 2.80 -3.55 -8.06
N GLY A 63 1.61 -3.88 -8.59
CA GLY A 63 0.88 -5.11 -8.27
C GLY A 63 0.02 -5.07 -7.01
N TRP A 64 -0.18 -3.89 -6.39
CA TRP A 64 -1.16 -3.75 -5.31
C TRP A 64 -2.57 -3.95 -5.87
N LYS A 65 -3.45 -4.56 -5.06
CA LYS A 65 -4.85 -4.77 -5.42
C LYS A 65 -5.77 -4.00 -4.49
N LYS A 66 -6.76 -3.30 -5.06
CA LYS A 66 -7.87 -2.69 -4.31
C LYS A 66 -9.01 -3.70 -4.19
N ILE A 67 -9.13 -4.32 -3.02
CA ILE A 67 -10.16 -5.33 -2.72
C ILE A 67 -11.45 -4.62 -2.31
N ARG A 68 -12.56 -5.03 -2.92
CA ARG A 68 -13.89 -4.47 -2.64
C ARG A 68 -14.26 -4.67 -1.17
N ASN A 69 -14.76 -3.61 -0.52
CA ASN A 69 -15.13 -3.57 0.90
C ASN A 69 -13.98 -3.87 1.89
N HIS A 70 -12.72 -3.76 1.45
CA HIS A 70 -11.55 -3.98 2.32
C HIS A 70 -10.55 -2.84 2.18
N GLY A 71 -10.10 -2.54 0.96
CA GLY A 71 -9.15 -1.47 0.68
C GLY A 71 -7.94 -1.95 -0.11
N TRP A 72 -6.79 -1.31 0.05
CA TRP A 72 -5.58 -1.63 -0.70
C TRP A 72 -4.74 -2.70 0.00
N VAL A 73 -4.35 -3.73 -0.74
CA VAL A 73 -3.53 -4.84 -0.24
C VAL A 73 -2.26 -4.97 -1.08
N CYS A 74 -1.12 -5.13 -0.39
CA CYS A 74 0.18 -5.24 -1.04
C CYS A 74 0.35 -6.59 -1.77
N PRO A 75 1.29 -6.70 -2.72
CA PRO A 75 1.52 -7.92 -3.47
C PRO A 75 1.75 -9.18 -2.62
N HIS A 76 2.49 -9.05 -1.52
CA HIS A 76 2.72 -10.15 -0.56
C HIS A 76 1.40 -10.66 0.02
N CYS A 77 0.64 -9.78 0.69
CA CYS A 77 -0.62 -10.14 1.33
C CYS A 77 -1.69 -10.62 0.32
N VAL A 78 -1.71 -10.08 -0.90
CA VAL A 78 -2.54 -10.62 -2.00
C VAL A 78 -2.21 -12.09 -2.25
N GLY A 79 -0.92 -12.44 -2.36
CA GLY A 79 -0.48 -13.82 -2.57
C GLY A 79 -0.91 -14.75 -1.44
N GLU A 80 -0.80 -14.31 -0.18
CA GLU A 80 -1.22 -15.09 0.98
C GLU A 80 -2.74 -15.29 1.03
N ARG A 81 -3.54 -14.25 0.78
CA ARG A 81 -5.00 -14.37 0.66
C ARG A 81 -5.42 -15.40 -0.38
N GLU A 82 -4.78 -15.39 -1.55
CA GLU A 82 -5.07 -16.31 -2.65
C GLU A 82 -4.75 -17.77 -2.30
N LYS A 83 -3.75 -18.02 -1.44
CA LYS A 83 -3.45 -19.36 -0.92
C LYS A 83 -4.51 -19.83 0.08
N LEU A 84 -4.97 -18.95 0.97
CA LEU A 84 -5.99 -19.26 1.97
C LEU A 84 -7.40 -19.46 1.39
N SER A 85 -7.64 -18.94 0.18
CA SER A 85 -8.94 -19.05 -0.51
C SER A 85 -9.10 -20.35 -1.30
N LYS A 86 -8.09 -21.22 -1.29
CA LYS A 86 -8.07 -22.53 -1.97
C LYS A 86 -8.16 -23.65 -0.94
#